data_AF-A0A919BKE9-F1
#
_entry.id   AF-A0A919BKE9-F1
#
_cell.length_a   1.000
_cell.length_b   1.000
_cell.length_c   1.000
_cell.angle_alpha   90.00
_cell.angle_beta   90.00
_cell.angle_gamma   90.00
#
_symmetry.space_group_name_H-M   'P 1'
#
loop_
_entity.id
_entity.type
_entity.pdbx_description
1 polymer ?
#
loop_
_entity_poly.entity_id
_entity_poly.type
_entity_poly.pdbx_seq_one_letter_code
_entity_poly.pdbx_strand_id
1 'polypeptide(L)'
;MKIIISGLILLISQVALAGEVKTLTQELLNLYKLQQSEKSLPISGLYVYDSEKQHYLSKQQAEVWIQQIAQHSLSEKQLKMMKNLSKAIEKTDISKEQIKAVSSNIMFDKPYLVIYHNVGQEMLAMLGESAIPFAEAEKKFLSVLQQAESVNVYKFQ
;
A
#
# COMPACT_ATOMS: atom_id res chain seq x y z
N MET A 1 -38.44 40.19 21.14
CA MET A 1 -37.12 39.95 20.52
C MET A 1 -36.24 39.19 21.52
N LYS A 2 -35.93 37.93 21.23
CA LYS A 2 -34.65 37.22 21.47
C LYS A 2 -34.95 35.71 21.55
N ILE A 3 -34.44 35.05 20.51
CA ILE A 3 -34.40 33.62 20.27
C ILE A 3 -33.40 33.00 21.25
N ILE A 4 -33.77 31.90 21.91
CA ILE A 4 -32.80 30.97 22.49
C ILE A 4 -33.21 29.57 22.03
N ILE A 5 -32.81 29.24 20.80
CA ILE A 5 -32.66 27.86 20.35
C ILE A 5 -31.15 27.72 20.18
N SER A 6 -30.48 27.09 21.13
CA SER A 6 -29.07 26.77 20.99
C SER A 6 -28.75 25.53 21.80
N GLY A 7 -28.20 24.55 21.09
CA GLY A 7 -27.34 23.55 21.70
C GLY A 7 -27.96 22.17 21.86
N LEU A 8 -28.32 21.50 20.76
CA LEU A 8 -28.24 20.04 20.73
C LEU A 8 -28.09 19.49 19.30
N ILE A 9 -27.04 19.91 18.60
CA ILE A 9 -26.55 19.18 17.43
C ILE A 9 -25.04 19.22 17.55
N LEU A 10 -24.42 18.10 17.89
CA LEU A 10 -23.01 17.75 17.62
C LEU A 10 -22.70 16.46 18.37
N LEU A 11 -23.05 15.29 17.82
CA LEU A 11 -22.52 14.00 18.31
C LEU A 11 -22.79 12.81 17.36
N ILE A 12 -22.76 13.00 16.03
CA ILE A 12 -22.96 11.88 15.07
C ILE A 12 -21.73 11.61 14.19
N SER A 13 -20.71 12.47 14.19
CA SER A 13 -19.63 12.38 13.18
C SER A 13 -18.44 11.47 13.54
N GLN A 14 -18.38 10.88 14.74
CA GLN A 14 -17.16 10.15 15.18
C GLN A 14 -17.21 8.63 15.01
N VAL A 15 -18.37 8.04 14.72
CA VAL A 15 -18.50 6.56 14.65
C VAL A 15 -18.09 6.00 13.28
N ALA A 16 -18.16 6.81 12.21
CA ALA A 16 -17.84 6.37 10.85
C ALA A 16 -16.34 6.08 10.64
N LEU A 17 -15.45 6.90 11.21
CA LEU A 17 -14.00 6.76 11.05
C LEU A 17 -13.45 5.45 11.62
N ALA A 18 -14.00 4.96 12.74
CA ALA A 18 -13.51 3.74 13.38
C ALA A 18 -13.89 2.47 12.61
N GLY A 19 -15.04 2.48 11.93
CA GLY A 19 -15.50 1.36 11.10
C GLY A 19 -14.67 1.17 9.83
N GLU A 20 -14.30 2.28 9.18
CA GLU A 20 -13.47 2.26 7.96
C GLU A 20 -12.05 1.76 8.23
N VAL A 21 -11.41 2.25 9.31
CA VAL A 21 -10.05 1.82 9.69
C VAL A 21 -9.99 0.32 9.98
N LYS A 22 -10.96 -0.21 10.76
CA LYS A 22 -11.03 -1.65 11.07
C LYS A 22 -11.22 -2.51 9.81
N THR A 23 -11.95 -1.99 8.81
CA THR A 23 -12.21 -2.68 7.54
C THR A 23 -10.95 -2.75 6.67
N LEU A 24 -10.22 -1.64 6.54
CA LEU A 24 -8.97 -1.57 5.76
C LEU A 24 -7.87 -2.47 6.35
N THR A 25 -7.73 -2.52 7.68
CA THR A 25 -6.79 -3.45 8.33
C THR A 25 -7.16 -4.91 8.07
N GLN A 26 -8.45 -5.27 8.15
CA GLN A 26 -8.89 -6.64 7.90
C GLN A 26 -8.71 -7.06 6.43
N GLU A 27 -9.01 -6.16 5.49
CA GLU A 27 -8.83 -6.36 4.05
C GLU A 27 -7.38 -6.70 3.72
N LEU A 28 -6.45 -5.87 4.21
CA LEU A 28 -5.02 -6.10 4.11
C LEU A 28 -4.60 -7.47 4.69
N LEU A 29 -5.04 -7.80 5.90
CA LEU A 29 -4.72 -9.09 6.53
C LEU A 29 -5.19 -10.27 5.68
N ASN A 30 -6.35 -10.14 5.03
CA ASN A 30 -6.86 -11.19 4.16
C ASN A 30 -6.06 -11.29 2.85
N LEU A 31 -5.65 -10.15 2.27
CA LEU A 31 -4.74 -10.13 1.12
C LEU A 31 -3.42 -10.85 1.42
N TYR A 32 -2.88 -10.68 2.63
CA TYR A 32 -1.66 -11.37 3.05
C TYR A 32 -1.84 -12.88 3.24
N LYS A 33 -2.99 -13.31 3.77
CA LYS A 33 -3.29 -14.74 3.92
C LYS A 33 -3.30 -15.47 2.57
N LEU A 34 -3.61 -14.77 1.47
CA LEU A 34 -3.48 -15.33 0.13
C LEU A 34 -2.01 -15.54 -0.26
N GLN A 35 -1.11 -14.67 0.21
CA GLN A 35 0.29 -14.58 -0.25
C GLN A 35 1.29 -15.44 0.55
N GLN A 36 0.96 -15.86 1.77
CA GLN A 36 1.89 -16.56 2.69
C GLN A 36 1.32 -17.87 3.25
N SER A 37 2.21 -18.75 3.74
CA SER A 37 1.87 -20.00 4.43
C SER A 37 1.82 -19.83 5.95
N GLU A 38 0.66 -19.44 6.51
CA GLU A 38 0.25 -19.47 7.94
C GLU A 38 1.16 -18.88 9.04
N LYS A 39 2.47 -18.68 8.85
CA LYS A 39 3.44 -18.24 9.85
C LYS A 39 3.84 -16.77 9.64
N SER A 40 3.15 -15.94 10.41
CA SER A 40 3.43 -14.57 10.86
C SER A 40 3.52 -13.42 9.84
N LEU A 41 2.93 -12.29 10.24
CA LEU A 41 2.92 -11.04 9.49
C LEU A 41 4.05 -10.12 9.96
N PRO A 42 4.93 -9.65 9.06
CA PRO A 42 5.48 -8.31 9.16
C PRO A 42 4.84 -7.46 8.07
N ILE A 43 4.09 -6.46 8.52
CA ILE A 43 2.98 -5.84 7.80
C ILE A 43 3.49 -4.78 6.81
N SER A 44 4.72 -4.30 6.97
CA SER A 44 5.23 -3.13 6.24
C SER A 44 6.01 -3.49 4.98
N GLY A 45 5.52 -3.11 3.80
CA GLY A 45 6.23 -3.31 2.55
C GLY A 45 5.47 -2.88 1.30
N LEU A 46 6.07 -3.18 0.15
CA LEU A 46 5.52 -2.97 -1.18
C LEU A 46 5.34 -4.31 -1.89
N TYR A 47 4.13 -4.52 -2.41
CA TYR A 47 3.73 -5.71 -3.15
C TYR A 47 3.21 -5.27 -4.51
N VAL A 48 3.68 -5.91 -5.59
CA VAL A 48 3.25 -5.59 -6.96
C VAL A 48 2.52 -6.80 -7.52
N TYR A 49 1.33 -6.57 -8.04
CA TYR A 49 0.49 -7.57 -8.70
C TYR A 49 0.37 -7.24 -10.18
N ASP A 50 0.63 -8.23 -11.03
CA ASP A 50 0.43 -8.17 -12.48
C ASP A 50 -1.00 -8.60 -12.79
N SER A 51 -1.84 -7.63 -13.14
CA SER A 51 -3.26 -7.86 -13.44
C SER A 51 -3.47 -8.67 -14.70
N GLU A 52 -2.57 -8.62 -15.67
CA GLU A 52 -2.75 -9.35 -16.93
C GLU A 52 -2.43 -10.83 -16.74
N LYS A 53 -1.31 -11.10 -16.05
CA LYS A 53 -0.84 -12.46 -15.78
C LYS A 53 -1.42 -13.08 -14.51
N GLN A 54 -2.21 -12.32 -13.75
CA GLN A 54 -2.88 -12.75 -12.51
C GLN A 54 -1.94 -13.38 -11.49
N HIS A 55 -0.83 -12.71 -11.20
CA HIS A 55 0.10 -13.16 -10.16
C HIS A 55 0.76 -11.97 -9.49
N TYR A 56 1.18 -12.18 -8.24
CA TYR A 56 2.09 -11.27 -7.57
C TYR A 56 3.50 -11.44 -8.12
N LEU A 57 4.19 -10.33 -8.36
CA LEU A 57 5.60 -10.34 -8.73
C LEU A 57 6.44 -10.88 -7.55
N SER A 58 7.38 -11.77 -7.84
CA SER A 58 8.44 -12.10 -6.89
C SER A 58 9.25 -10.85 -6.51
N LYS A 59 9.99 -10.92 -5.40
CA LYS A 59 10.84 -9.80 -4.95
C LYS A 59 11.74 -9.27 -6.07
N GLN A 60 12.45 -10.15 -6.78
CA GLN A 60 13.35 -9.75 -7.87
C GLN A 60 12.59 -9.07 -9.02
N GLN A 61 11.42 -9.59 -9.40
CA GLN A 61 10.58 -8.99 -10.43
C GLN A 61 10.07 -7.61 -9.99
N ALA A 62 9.61 -7.47 -8.75
CA ALA A 62 9.18 -6.20 -8.18
C ALA A 62 10.33 -5.18 -8.13
N GLU A 63 11.53 -5.60 -7.78
CA GLU A 63 12.73 -4.75 -7.80
C GLU A 63 13.07 -4.23 -9.20
N VAL A 64 12.97 -5.08 -10.23
CA VAL A 64 13.16 -4.69 -11.64
C VAL A 64 12.05 -3.75 -12.09
N TRP A 65 10.81 -4.03 -11.71
CA TRP A 65 9.66 -3.19 -12.03
C TRP A 65 9.77 -1.79 -11.40
N ILE A 66 10.18 -1.71 -10.11
CA ILE A 66 10.44 -0.44 -9.41
C ILE A 66 11.53 0.36 -10.13
N GLN A 67 12.60 -0.31 -10.57
CA GLN A 67 13.65 0.32 -11.39
C GLN A 67 13.04 0.94 -12.65
N GLN A 68 12.28 0.16 -13.43
CA GLN A 68 11.71 0.62 -14.70
C GLN A 68 10.78 1.82 -14.53
N ILE A 69 9.88 1.78 -13.53
CA ILE A 69 8.87 2.83 -13.35
C ILE A 69 9.45 4.13 -12.78
N ALA A 70 10.54 4.06 -12.01
CA ALA A 70 11.03 5.20 -11.23
C ALA A 70 12.46 5.67 -11.55
N GLN A 71 13.21 4.96 -12.40
CA GLN A 71 14.63 5.27 -12.67
C GLN A 71 14.92 6.70 -13.18
N HIS A 72 13.97 7.32 -13.88
CA HIS A 72 14.14 8.68 -14.40
C HIS A 72 13.71 9.76 -13.40
N SER A 73 13.03 9.38 -12.32
CA SER A 73 12.44 10.30 -11.33
C SER A 73 13.14 10.25 -9.97
N LEU A 74 13.81 9.14 -9.66
CA LEU A 74 14.51 8.93 -8.40
C LEU A 74 16.02 8.84 -8.63
N SER A 75 16.79 9.40 -7.69
CA SER A 75 18.24 9.13 -7.63
C SER A 75 18.51 7.65 -7.31
N GLU A 76 19.70 7.15 -7.65
CA GLU A 76 20.09 5.75 -7.37
C GLU A 76 19.91 5.36 -5.88
N LYS A 77 20.25 6.28 -4.97
CA LYS A 77 20.08 6.06 -3.52
C LYS A 77 18.61 5.89 -3.15
N GLN A 78 17.73 6.74 -3.68
CA GLN A 78 16.29 6.65 -3.43
C GLN A 78 15.69 5.41 -4.06
N LEU A 79 16.13 5.06 -5.28
CA LEU A 79 15.68 3.86 -5.97
C LEU A 79 16.05 2.60 -5.21
N LYS A 80 17.28 2.54 -4.67
CA LYS A 80 17.72 1.47 -3.77
C LYS A 80 16.85 1.37 -2.52
N MET A 81 16.49 2.51 -1.91
CA MET A 81 15.56 2.52 -0.77
C MET A 81 14.20 1.93 -1.13
N MET A 82 13.62 2.31 -2.29
CA MET A 82 12.31 1.82 -2.71
C MET A 82 12.33 0.33 -3.08
N LYS A 83 13.40 -0.14 -3.74
CA LYS A 83 13.59 -1.56 -4.04
C LYS A 83 13.62 -2.43 -2.79
N ASN A 84 14.25 -1.94 -1.71
CA ASN A 84 14.29 -2.65 -0.43
C ASN A 84 12.92 -2.83 0.23
N LEU A 85 11.89 -2.09 -0.21
CA LEU A 85 10.53 -2.22 0.31
C LEU A 85 9.78 -3.40 -0.30
N SER A 86 10.25 -3.88 -1.46
CA SER A 86 9.66 -5.03 -2.12
C SER A 86 9.75 -6.28 -1.24
N LYS A 87 8.62 -6.98 -1.11
CA LYS A 87 8.52 -8.16 -0.25
C LYS A 87 8.64 -9.44 -1.06
N ALA A 88 9.20 -10.46 -0.41
CA ALA A 88 9.09 -11.82 -0.90
C ALA A 88 7.65 -12.30 -0.71
N ILE A 89 7.11 -12.97 -1.73
CA ILE A 89 5.76 -13.50 -1.75
C ILE A 89 5.90 -15.00 -2.01
N GLU A 90 5.34 -15.82 -1.13
CA GLU A 90 5.48 -17.28 -1.20
C GLU A 90 4.51 -17.89 -2.22
N LYS A 91 3.29 -17.34 -2.29
CA LYS A 91 2.26 -17.74 -3.25
C LYS A 91 2.04 -16.61 -4.24
N THR A 92 2.67 -16.72 -5.40
CA THR A 92 2.56 -15.71 -6.47
C THR A 92 1.29 -15.90 -7.28
N ASP A 93 0.88 -17.14 -7.53
CA ASP A 93 -0.27 -17.47 -8.39
C ASP A 93 -1.59 -17.29 -7.64
N ILE A 94 -2.06 -16.03 -7.59
CA ILE A 94 -3.29 -15.62 -6.92
C ILE A 94 -4.18 -14.94 -7.95
N SER A 95 -5.36 -15.52 -8.22
CA SER A 95 -6.29 -14.98 -9.21
C SER A 95 -6.95 -13.69 -8.75
N LYS A 96 -7.48 -12.91 -9.70
CA LYS A 96 -8.26 -11.69 -9.39
C LYS A 96 -9.47 -12.00 -8.52
N GLU A 97 -10.13 -13.13 -8.75
CA GLU A 97 -11.31 -13.58 -8.00
C GLU A 97 -10.95 -13.86 -6.55
N GLN A 98 -9.80 -14.48 -6.29
CA GLN A 98 -9.31 -14.72 -4.94
C GLN A 98 -9.05 -13.41 -4.20
N ILE A 99 -8.48 -12.40 -4.88
CA ILE A 99 -8.29 -11.06 -4.31
C ILE A 99 -9.64 -10.37 -4.07
N LYS A 100 -10.56 -10.40 -5.03
CA LYS A 100 -11.91 -9.80 -4.90
C LYS A 100 -12.74 -10.44 -3.79
N ALA A 101 -12.54 -11.72 -3.51
CA ALA A 101 -13.22 -12.41 -2.41
C ALA A 101 -12.82 -11.87 -1.03
N VAL A 102 -11.67 -11.20 -0.93
CA VAL A 102 -11.13 -10.68 0.33
C VAL A 102 -10.99 -9.15 0.39
N SER A 103 -11.22 -8.48 -0.74
CA SER A 103 -11.13 -7.04 -0.92
C SER A 103 -12.18 -6.57 -1.93
N SER A 104 -13.10 -5.72 -1.49
CA SER A 104 -14.11 -5.10 -2.38
C SER A 104 -13.62 -3.82 -3.04
N ASN A 105 -12.50 -3.25 -2.58
CA ASN A 105 -12.03 -1.93 -3.00
C ASN A 105 -10.95 -2.00 -4.11
N ILE A 106 -10.36 -3.18 -4.32
CA ILE A 106 -9.32 -3.37 -5.32
C ILE A 106 -9.89 -3.47 -6.74
N MET A 107 -9.37 -2.63 -7.63
CA MET A 107 -9.67 -2.55 -9.05
C MET A 107 -8.50 -3.11 -9.88
N PHE A 108 -8.85 -3.79 -10.96
CA PHE A 108 -7.92 -4.46 -11.89
C PHE A 108 -8.04 -3.94 -13.32
N ASP A 109 -8.39 -2.66 -13.46
CA ASP A 109 -8.53 -1.93 -14.72
C ASP A 109 -7.19 -1.40 -15.26
N LYS A 110 -6.13 -1.48 -14.46
CA LYS A 110 -4.76 -1.17 -14.86
C LYS A 110 -3.86 -2.41 -14.89
N PRO A 111 -2.81 -2.42 -15.73
CA PRO A 111 -1.88 -3.56 -15.85
C PRO A 111 -1.24 -3.97 -14.52
N TYR A 112 -0.94 -3.02 -13.63
CA TYR A 112 -0.35 -3.30 -12.33
C TYR A 112 -1.19 -2.75 -11.17
N LEU A 113 -1.12 -3.48 -10.06
CA LEU A 113 -1.66 -3.10 -8.77
C LEU A 113 -0.50 -3.07 -7.76
N VAL A 114 -0.36 -1.97 -7.03
CA VAL A 114 0.61 -1.83 -5.93
C VAL A 114 -0.14 -1.75 -4.61
N ILE A 115 0.16 -2.70 -3.71
CA ILE A 115 -0.24 -2.64 -2.31
C ILE A 115 0.94 -2.11 -1.51
N TYR A 116 0.76 -0.95 -0.89
CA TYR A 116 1.78 -0.26 -0.11
C TYR A 116 1.31 -0.14 1.34
N HIS A 117 1.99 -0.78 2.29
CA HIS A 117 1.56 -0.79 3.69
C HIS A 117 2.64 -0.29 4.65
N ASN A 118 2.28 0.64 5.54
CA ASN A 118 2.99 1.13 6.76
C ASN A 118 4.53 1.14 6.72
N VAL A 119 5.10 1.37 5.54
CA VAL A 119 6.55 1.33 5.37
C VAL A 119 7.23 2.50 6.07
N GLY A 120 6.53 3.64 6.17
CA GLY A 120 6.99 4.83 6.86
C GLY A 120 7.24 4.59 8.34
N GLN A 121 6.23 4.35 9.18
CA GLN A 121 6.41 4.52 10.62
C GLN A 121 7.35 3.49 11.27
N GLU A 122 7.23 2.20 10.93
CA GLU A 122 8.07 1.16 11.52
C GLU A 122 9.52 1.28 11.08
N MET A 123 9.75 1.60 9.80
CA MET A 123 11.10 1.67 9.26
C MET A 123 11.77 2.99 9.60
N LEU A 124 11.03 4.11 9.65
CA LEU A 124 11.55 5.39 10.16
C LEU A 124 12.02 5.25 11.61
N ALA A 125 11.29 4.51 12.45
CA ALA A 125 11.68 4.23 13.83
C ALA A 125 12.99 3.41 13.92
N MET A 126 13.26 2.53 12.95
CA MET A 126 14.51 1.76 12.86
C MET A 126 15.68 2.55 12.23
N LEU A 127 15.39 3.57 11.42
CA LEU A 127 16.38 4.27 10.59
C LEU A 127 17.03 5.49 11.28
N GLY A 128 16.51 5.97 12.41
CA GLY A 128 17.08 7.11 13.14
C GLY A 128 17.26 8.35 12.22
N GLU A 129 18.48 8.85 12.10
CA GLU A 129 18.82 10.02 11.24
C GLU A 129 18.57 9.78 9.73
N SER A 130 18.42 8.53 9.29
CA SER A 130 18.08 8.20 7.90
C SER A 130 16.58 8.31 7.59
N ALA A 131 15.77 8.76 8.56
CA ALA A 131 14.34 8.93 8.43
C ALA A 131 13.93 9.98 7.37
N ILE A 132 14.56 11.15 7.38
CA ILE A 132 14.20 12.25 6.47
C ILE A 132 14.45 11.89 5.00
N PRO A 133 15.65 11.39 4.61
CA PRO A 133 15.90 10.98 3.22
C PRO A 133 14.97 9.87 2.74
N PHE A 134 14.55 8.97 3.64
CA PHE A 134 13.59 7.92 3.33
C PHE A 134 12.19 8.49 3.03
N ALA A 135 11.68 9.36 3.91
CA ALA A 135 10.35 9.96 3.74
C ALA A 135 10.26 10.78 2.44
N GLU A 136 11.33 11.49 2.06
CA GLU A 136 11.41 12.18 0.76
C GLU A 136 11.39 11.21 -0.42
N ALA A 137 12.12 10.10 -0.32
CA ALA A 137 12.14 9.05 -1.33
C ALA A 137 10.76 8.41 -1.49
N GLU A 138 10.09 8.05 -0.39
CA GLU A 138 8.72 7.51 -0.36
C GLU A 138 7.75 8.49 -1.01
N LYS A 139 7.77 9.77 -0.61
CA LYS A 139 6.86 10.79 -1.15
C LYS A 139 7.03 10.93 -2.66
N LYS A 140 8.27 11.01 -3.15
CA LYS A 140 8.55 11.09 -4.59
C LYS A 140 8.10 9.83 -5.32
N PHE A 141 8.39 8.66 -4.75
CA PHE A 141 8.01 7.38 -5.34
C PHE A 141 6.49 7.21 -5.45
N LEU A 142 5.74 7.52 -4.39
CA LEU A 142 4.28 7.49 -4.43
C LEU A 142 3.72 8.47 -5.47
N SER A 143 4.33 9.65 -5.63
CA SER A 143 3.96 10.58 -6.70
C SER A 143 4.17 9.98 -8.10
N VAL A 144 5.29 9.29 -8.33
CA VAL A 144 5.56 8.58 -9.59
C VAL A 144 4.48 7.53 -9.85
N LEU A 145 4.15 6.71 -8.84
CA LEU A 145 3.12 5.68 -8.97
C LEU A 145 1.72 6.25 -9.24
N GLN A 146 1.36 7.35 -8.58
CA GLN A 146 0.05 7.99 -8.76
C GLN A 146 -0.12 8.64 -10.14
N GLN A 147 0.98 9.12 -10.73
CA GLN A 147 1.00 9.68 -12.08
C GLN A 147 1.10 8.60 -13.16
N ALA A 148 1.44 7.36 -12.80
CA ALA A 148 1.53 6.27 -13.76
C ALA A 148 0.13 5.82 -14.22
N GLU A 149 -0.10 5.90 -15.52
CA GLU A 149 -1.35 5.42 -16.14
C GLU A 149 -1.53 3.91 -15.99
N SER A 150 -0.43 3.18 -15.78
CA SER A 150 -0.41 1.71 -15.74
C SER A 150 -0.57 1.09 -14.35
N VAL A 151 -0.72 1.89 -13.29
CA VAL A 151 -0.70 1.41 -11.89
C VAL A 151 -1.89 1.88 -11.07
N ASN A 152 -2.56 0.95 -10.38
CA ASN A 152 -3.44 1.28 -9.26
C ASN A 152 -2.64 1.20 -7.95
N VAL A 153 -2.77 2.21 -7.09
CA VAL A 153 -2.01 2.27 -5.83
C VAL A 153 -2.98 2.20 -4.66
N TYR A 154 -2.83 1.19 -3.82
CA TYR A 154 -3.59 1.01 -2.59
C TYR A 154 -2.66 1.16 -1.41
N LYS A 155 -2.85 2.25 -0.67
CA LYS A 155 -2.08 2.56 0.53
C LYS A 155 -2.85 2.13 1.77
N PHE A 156 -2.21 1.33 2.61
CA PHE A 156 -2.69 0.95 3.92
C PHE A 156 -1.78 1.61 4.98
N GLN A 157 -2.37 2.32 5.92
CA GLN A 157 -1.67 3.04 7.00
C GLN A 157 -1.96 2.41 8.36
#